data_AF-A0A2I1D4N1-F1
#
_entry.id   AF-A0A2I1D4N1-F1
#
_cell.length_a   1.000
_cell.length_b   1.000
_cell.length_c   1.000
_cell.angle_alpha   90.00
_cell.angle_beta   90.00
_cell.angle_gamma   90.00
#
_symmetry.space_group_name_H-M   'P 1'
#
loop_
_entity.id
_entity.type
_entity.pdbx_description
1 polymer ?
#
loop_
_entity_poly.entity_id
_entity_poly.type
_entity_poly.pdbx_seq_one_letter_code
_entity_poly.pdbx_strand_id
1 'polypeptide(L)' 'MPECRNGPITSANRARIKKPKTNRYPSLKGVDPKFRRNHRHALHGTMKALKERKEGKREIA' A
#
# COMPACT_ATOMS: atom_id res chain seq x y z
N MET A 1 3.06 -17.38 47.51
CA MET A 1 1.90 -17.45 46.60
C MET A 1 2.09 -16.38 45.54
N PRO A 2 2.20 -16.69 44.24
CA PRO A 2 2.35 -15.64 43.24
C PRO A 2 0.99 -14.97 42.98
N GLU A 3 0.96 -13.64 43.00
CA GLU A 3 -0.23 -12.83 42.79
C GLU A 3 -0.71 -12.90 41.33
N CYS A 4 -2.00 -13.17 41.12
CA CYS A 4 -2.65 -13.19 39.81
C CYS A 4 -2.71 -11.76 39.23
N ARG A 5 -1.88 -11.46 38.21
CA ARG A 5 -1.93 -10.20 37.46
C ARG A 5 -3.22 -10.13 36.60
N ASN A 6 -4.28 -9.59 37.17
CA ASN A 6 -5.50 -9.24 36.44
C ASN A 6 -5.35 -7.86 35.78
N GLY A 7 -4.79 -7.81 34.57
CA GLY A 7 -4.72 -6.59 33.74
C GLY A 7 -6.07 -6.22 33.09
N PRO A 8 -6.27 -4.97 32.62
CA PRO A 8 -7.60 -4.45 32.31
C PRO A 8 -8.13 -4.96 30.96
N ILE A 9 -8.99 -5.99 31.01
CA ILE A 9 -9.82 -6.45 29.89
C ILE A 9 -11.11 -5.60 29.76
N THR A 10 -11.40 -4.79 30.79
CA THR A 10 -12.71 -4.16 31.01
C THR A 10 -12.98 -2.91 30.16
N SER A 11 -11.94 -2.14 29.81
CA SER A 11 -12.08 -0.90 29.04
C SER A 11 -12.04 -1.12 27.52
N ALA A 12 -11.20 -2.06 27.06
CA ALA A 12 -11.08 -2.42 25.64
C ALA A 12 -12.32 -3.19 25.13
N ASN A 13 -13.06 -3.86 26.02
CA ASN A 13 -14.28 -4.59 25.66
C ASN A 13 -15.52 -3.69 25.54
N ARG A 14 -15.52 -2.51 26.15
CA ARG A 14 -16.58 -1.50 25.95
C ARG A 14 -16.47 -0.84 24.57
N ALA A 15 -15.25 -0.64 24.09
CA ALA A 15 -14.95 -0.08 22.77
C ALA A 15 -14.47 -1.19 21.83
N ARG A 16 -15.42 -1.95 21.28
CA ARG A 16 -15.23 -2.98 20.23
C ARG A 16 -13.91 -2.81 19.45
N ILE A 17 -12.90 -3.62 19.76
CA ILE A 17 -11.57 -3.58 19.12
C ILE A 17 -11.77 -3.58 17.60
N LYS A 18 -11.39 -2.47 16.97
CA LYS A 18 -11.63 -2.27 15.53
C LYS A 18 -10.62 -3.08 14.75
N LYS A 19 -11.09 -3.71 13.66
CA LYS A 19 -10.22 -4.29 12.66
C LYS A 19 -9.36 -3.18 12.03
N PRO A 20 -8.10 -3.46 11.67
CA PRO A 20 -7.29 -2.50 10.93
C PRO A 20 -8.00 -2.13 9.63
N LYS A 21 -7.97 -0.85 9.25
CA LYS A 21 -8.55 -0.39 7.98
C LYS A 21 -7.68 -0.87 6.83
N THR A 22 -8.24 -1.69 5.95
CA THR A 22 -7.61 -2.09 4.71
C THR A 22 -7.99 -1.11 3.61
N ASN A 23 -7.03 -0.33 3.11
CA ASN A 23 -7.24 0.57 1.98
C ASN A 23 -6.97 -0.17 0.66
N ARG A 24 -7.59 0.28 -0.45
CA ARG A 24 -7.40 -0.31 -1.79
C ARG A 24 -5.94 -0.31 -2.24
N TYR A 25 -5.14 0.69 -1.85
CA TYR A 25 -3.73 0.81 -2.23
C TYR A 25 -2.82 0.80 -0.98
N PRO A 26 -2.14 -0.33 -0.69
CA PRO A 26 -1.18 -0.40 0.42
C PRO A 26 0.17 0.24 0.03
N SER A 27 0.99 0.55 1.03
CA SER A 27 2.35 1.04 0.79
C SER A 27 3.26 -0.09 0.30
N LEU A 28 4.14 0.18 -0.67
CA LEU A 28 5.19 -0.76 -1.10
C LEU A 28 6.44 -0.77 -0.18
N LYS A 29 6.32 -0.32 1.08
CA LYS A 29 7.45 -0.34 2.03
C LYS A 29 7.75 -1.79 2.42
N GLY A 30 9.01 -2.22 2.31
CA GLY A 30 9.44 -3.59 2.58
C GLY A 30 9.39 -4.55 1.37
N VAL A 31 8.90 -4.11 0.21
CA VAL A 31 8.96 -4.89 -1.03
C VAL A 31 10.38 -4.85 -1.62
N ASP A 32 10.82 -5.97 -2.19
CA ASP A 32 12.15 -6.15 -2.78
C ASP A 32 12.61 -4.94 -3.62
N PRO A 33 13.80 -4.37 -3.37
CA PRO A 33 14.29 -3.20 -4.08
C PRO A 33 14.38 -3.37 -5.60
N LYS A 34 14.64 -4.58 -6.11
CA LYS A 34 14.73 -4.84 -7.56
C LYS A 34 13.34 -4.82 -8.19
N PHE A 35 12.37 -5.48 -7.57
CA PHE A 35 10.97 -5.43 -7.97
C PHE A 35 10.42 -4.00 -7.96
N ARG A 36 10.68 -3.25 -6.89
CA ARG A 36 10.26 -1.84 -6.79
C ARG A 36 10.90 -0.95 -7.85
N ARG A 37 12.19 -1.17 -8.16
CA ARG A 37 12.89 -0.42 -9.21
C ARG A 37 12.27 -0.71 -10.57
N ASN A 38 12.05 -1.98 -10.91
CA ASN A 38 11.38 -2.37 -12.15
C ASN A 38 9.97 -1.77 -12.26
N HIS A 39 9.16 -1.87 -11.20
CA HIS A 39 7.80 -1.32 -11.18
C HIS A 39 7.79 0.19 -11.45
N ARG A 40 8.74 0.95 -10.90
CA ARG A 40 8.89 2.38 -11.22
C ARG A 40 9.20 2.61 -12.69
N HIS A 41 10.16 1.88 -13.26
CA HIS A 41 10.53 2.05 -14.67
C HIS A 41 9.37 1.70 -15.62
N ALA A 42 8.64 0.62 -15.34
CA ALA A 42 7.48 0.23 -16.12
C ALA A 42 6.38 1.31 -16.10
N LEU A 43 6.03 1.83 -14.92
CA LEU A 43 5.05 2.91 -14.79
C LEU A 43 5.50 4.20 -15.48
N HIS A 44 6.78 4.57 -15.38
CA HIS A 44 7.29 5.74 -16.07
C HIS A 44 7.29 5.58 -17.59
N GLY A 45 7.61 4.39 -18.09
CA GLY A 45 7.54 4.07 -19.52
C GLY A 45 6.13 4.18 -20.08
N THR A 46 5.14 3.61 -19.40
CA THR A 46 3.73 3.68 -19.84
C THR A 46 3.21 5.11 -19.81
N MET A 47 3.53 5.90 -18.77
CA MET A 47 3.15 7.31 -18.71
C MET A 47 3.74 8.13 -19.86
N LYS A 48 5.02 7.91 -20.21
CA LYS A 48 5.66 8.60 -21.34
C LYS A 48 4.97 8.26 -22.67
N ALA A 49 4.70 6.98 -22.91
CA ALA A 49 4.03 6.54 -24.14
C ALA A 49 2.60 7.08 -24.26
N LEU A 50 1.84 7.10 -23.15
CA LEU A 50 0.50 7.67 -23.10
C LEU A 50 0.51 9.18 -23.33
N LYS A 51 1.51 9.89 -22.80
CA LYS A 51 1.69 11.32 -23.02
C LYS A 51 1.98 11.63 -24.49
N GLU A 52 2.90 10.91 -25.11
CA GLU A 52 3.26 11.07 -26.52
C GLU A 52 2.08 10.75 -27.46
N ARG A 53 1.26 9.74 -27.13
CA ARG A 53 0.00 9.46 -27.82
C ARG A 53 -0.99 10.62 -27.68
N LYS A 54 -1.17 11.15 -26.46
CA LYS A 54 -2.09 12.27 -26.22
C LYS A 54 -1.65 13.54 -26.94
N GLU A 55 -0.34 13.76 -27.06
CA GLU A 55 0.26 14.90 -27.77
C GLU A 55 0.29 14.72 -29.29
N GLY A 56 -0.22 13.61 -29.83
CA GLY A 56 -0.28 13.35 -31.28
C GLY A 56 1.08 13.13 -31.95
N LYS A 57 2.17 13.05 -31.17
CA LYS A 57 3.55 12.89 -31.67
C LYS A 57 3.86 11.47 -32.14
N ARG A 58 2.96 10.52 -31.85
CA ARG A 58 3.04 9.13 -32.31
C ARG A 58 1.81 8.85 -33.15
N GLU A 59 2.01 8.74 -34.45
CA GLU A 59 1.00 8.20 -35.35
C GLU A 59 0.71 6.74 -34.98
N ILE A 60 -0.58 6.41 -35.00
CA ILE A 60 -1.04 5.03 -34.80
C ILE A 60 -0.73 4.32 -36.11
N ALA A 61 0.25 3.41 -36.07
CA ALA A 61 0.46 2.42 -37.13
C ALA A 61 -0.67 1.38 -37.09
#